data_AF-A0A3F3PKV8-F1
#
_entry.id   AF-A0A3F3PKV8-F1
#
_cell.length_a   1.000
_cell.length_b   1.000
_cell.length_c   1.000
_cell.angle_alpha   90.00
_cell.angle_beta   90.00
_cell.angle_gamma   90.00
#
_symmetry.space_group_name_H-M   'P 1'
#
loop_
_entity.id
_entity.type
_entity.pdbx_description
1 polymer ?
#
loop_
_entity_poly.entity_id
_entity_poly.type
_entity_poly.pdbx_seq_one_letter_code
_entity_poly.pdbx_strand_id
1 'polypeptide(L)'
;MSTEERLNAMRGYKATLSNPHTSDEAKQNAQAMLEQLGGDQPRDELYDQTERGKDPSRFMGGLKAARHNPNVTDSGRQKAEEKLRDRNELPEE
;
A
#
# COMPACT_ATOMS: atom_id res chain seq x y z
N MET A 1 -15.45 14.24 -0.04
CA MET A 1 -14.25 13.81 -0.78
C MET A 1 -13.99 12.36 -0.41
N SER A 2 -13.94 11.45 -1.38
CA SER A 2 -13.64 10.04 -1.14
C SER A 2 -12.19 9.87 -0.68
N THR A 3 -11.86 8.72 -0.07
CA THR A 3 -10.47 8.38 0.31
C THR A 3 -9.55 8.37 -0.91
N GLU A 4 -10.04 7.87 -2.05
CA GLU A 4 -9.29 7.85 -3.31
C GLU A 4 -9.05 9.25 -3.88
N GLU A 5 -10.05 10.14 -3.82
CA GLU A 5 -9.90 11.54 -4.24
C GLU A 5 -8.86 12.27 -3.39
N ARG A 6 -8.90 12.08 -2.06
CA ARG A 6 -7.89 12.62 -1.14
C ARG A 6 -6.50 12.10 -1.50
N LEU A 7 -6.36 10.80 -1.73
CA LEU A 7 -5.08 10.18 -2.11
C LEU A 7 -4.53 10.72 -3.43
N ASN A 8 -5.39 10.89 -4.43
CA ASN A 8 -5.01 11.42 -5.74
C ASN A 8 -4.59 12.88 -5.64
N ALA A 9 -5.30 13.70 -4.86
CA ALA A 9 -4.92 15.09 -4.60
C ALA A 9 -3.53 15.18 -3.94
N MET A 10 -3.28 14.37 -2.91
CA MET A 10 -1.98 14.34 -2.23
C MET A 10 -0.84 13.90 -3.15
N ARG A 11 -1.07 12.90 -4.03
CA ARG A 11 -0.08 12.51 -5.05
C ARG A 11 0.27 13.68 -5.96
N GLY A 12 -0.74 14.46 -6.38
CA GLY A 12 -0.55 15.67 -7.18
C GLY A 12 0.30 16.71 -6.46
N TYR A 13 -0.05 17.06 -5.21
CA TYR A 13 0.72 18.03 -4.44
C TYR A 13 2.15 17.57 -4.16
N LYS A 14 2.36 16.28 -3.89
CA LYS A 14 3.71 15.72 -3.72
C LYS A 14 4.52 15.79 -5.01
N ALA A 15 3.88 15.60 -6.16
CA ALA A 15 4.52 15.79 -7.46
C ALA A 15 4.96 17.25 -7.66
N THR A 16 4.12 18.22 -7.32
CA THR A 16 4.45 19.66 -7.32
C THR A 16 5.68 19.96 -6.46
N LEU A 17 5.78 19.37 -5.27
CA LEU A 17 6.95 19.55 -4.40
C LEU A 17 8.24 19.00 -5.02
N SER A 18 8.17 17.85 -5.68
CA SER A 18 9.33 17.19 -6.30
C SER A 18 9.76 17.80 -7.64
N ASN A 19 8.88 18.52 -8.31
CA ASN A 19 9.15 19.04 -9.64
C ASN A 19 10.09 20.27 -9.56
N PRO A 20 11.27 20.24 -10.21
CA PRO A 20 12.22 21.36 -10.21
C PRO A 20 11.70 22.58 -10.98
N HIS A 21 10.73 22.41 -11.89
CA HIS A 21 10.17 23.50 -12.71
C HIS A 21 9.00 24.22 -12.05
N THR A 22 8.66 23.87 -10.81
CA THR A 22 7.58 24.51 -10.05
C THR A 22 8.13 25.61 -9.16
N SER A 23 7.43 26.75 -9.13
CA SER A 23 7.81 27.91 -8.33
C SER A 23 7.75 27.61 -6.83
N ASP A 24 8.52 28.37 -6.05
CA ASP A 24 8.56 28.20 -4.60
C ASP A 24 7.20 28.49 -3.96
N GLU A 25 6.47 29.49 -4.46
CA GLU A 25 5.11 29.80 -4.00
C GLU A 25 4.14 28.63 -4.25
N ALA A 26 4.21 27.99 -5.42
CA ALA A 26 3.40 26.82 -5.73
C ALA A 26 3.75 25.63 -4.82
N LYS A 27 5.03 25.46 -4.47
CA LYS A 27 5.48 24.43 -3.53
C LYS A 27 5.00 24.70 -2.11
N GLN A 28 5.07 25.93 -1.64
CA GLN A 28 4.53 26.32 -0.33
C GLN A 28 3.03 26.07 -0.24
N ASN A 29 2.27 26.43 -1.27
CA ASN A 29 0.85 26.12 -1.35
C ASN A 29 0.60 24.60 -1.32
N ALA A 30 1.33 23.83 -2.14
CA ALA A 30 1.20 22.37 -2.16
C ALA A 30 1.51 21.73 -0.80
N GLN A 31 2.48 22.26 -0.06
CA GLN A 31 2.79 21.80 1.29
C GLN A 31 1.65 22.08 2.27
N ALA A 32 1.09 23.29 2.27
CA ALA A 32 -0.05 23.64 3.12
C ALA A 32 -1.30 22.79 2.81
N MET A 33 -1.55 22.49 1.52
CA MET A 33 -2.65 21.62 1.11
C MET A 33 -2.44 20.16 1.54
N LEU A 34 -1.19 19.67 1.51
CA LEU A 34 -0.85 18.33 2.01
C LEU A 34 -1.10 18.20 3.51
N GLU A 35 -0.78 19.23 4.30
CA GLU A 35 -1.07 19.26 5.75
C GLU A 35 -2.57 19.24 6.02
N GLN A 36 -3.37 20.02 5.28
CA GLN A 36 -4.84 20.02 5.41
C GLN A 36 -5.47 18.67 5.02
N LEU A 37 -4.90 17.97 4.05
CA LEU A 37 -5.41 16.67 3.60
C LEU A 37 -5.04 15.50 4.52
N GLY A 38 -4.31 15.75 5.62
CA GLY A 38 -3.94 14.74 6.61
C GLY A 38 -2.59 14.08 6.36
N GLY A 39 -1.73 14.64 5.50
CA GLY A 39 -0.39 14.12 5.26
C GLY A 39 -0.39 12.68 4.72
N ASP A 40 0.16 11.71 5.46
CA ASP A 40 0.15 10.29 5.04
C ASP A 40 -1.08 9.50 5.55
N GLN A 41 -1.93 10.08 6.41
CA GLN A 41 -3.08 9.40 7.03
C GLN A 41 -4.05 8.71 6.04
N PRO A 42 -4.36 9.29 4.86
CA PRO A 42 -5.32 8.66 3.96
C PRO A 42 -4.83 7.35 3.33
N ARG A 43 -3.51 7.07 3.37
CA ARG A 43 -3.00 5.74 2.98
C ARG A 43 -3.46 4.67 3.95
N ASP A 44 -3.39 4.95 5.25
CA ASP A 44 -3.77 3.98 6.29
C ASP A 44 -5.28 3.69 6.24
N GLU A 45 -6.10 4.73 6.03
CA GLU A 45 -7.54 4.57 5.81
C GLU A 45 -7.87 3.69 4.58
N LEU A 46 -7.08 3.80 3.51
CA LEU A 46 -7.18 2.95 2.33
C LEU A 46 -6.68 1.53 2.60
N TYR A 47 -5.62 1.37 3.39
CA TYR A 47 -5.17 0.05 3.84
C TYR A 47 -6.29 -0.66 4.61
N ASP A 48 -6.95 -0.01 5.56
CA ASP A 48 -8.08 -0.61 6.28
C ASP A 48 -9.27 -0.95 5.37
N GLN A 49 -9.57 -0.11 4.38
CA GLN A 49 -10.62 -0.38 3.39
C GLN A 49 -10.26 -1.55 2.48
N THR A 50 -8.98 -1.72 2.12
CA THR A 50 -8.50 -2.84 1.28
C THR A 50 -8.26 -4.12 2.08
N GLU A 51 -7.96 -4.05 3.38
CA GLU A 51 -7.86 -5.20 4.28
C GLU A 51 -9.19 -5.96 4.34
N ARG A 52 -10.31 -5.23 4.39
CA ARG A 52 -11.67 -5.80 4.33
C ARG A 52 -12.01 -6.44 2.97
N GLY A 53 -11.18 -6.25 1.94
CA GLY A 53 -11.39 -6.75 0.58
C GLY A 53 -10.30 -7.69 0.05
N LYS A 54 -9.32 -8.10 0.87
CA LYS A 54 -8.30 -9.07 0.45
C LYS A 54 -8.93 -10.44 0.23
N ASP A 55 -9.08 -10.82 -1.04
CA ASP A 55 -9.46 -12.17 -1.43
C ASP A 55 -8.44 -13.19 -0.86
N PRO A 56 -8.87 -14.09 0.05
CA PRO A 56 -8.00 -15.12 0.62
C PRO A 56 -7.25 -15.93 -0.44
N SER A 57 -7.89 -16.16 -1.59
CA SER A 57 -7.31 -16.90 -2.71
C SER A 57 -6.13 -16.16 -3.33
N ARG A 58 -6.20 -14.83 -3.44
CA ARG A 58 -5.10 -14.00 -3.96
C ARG A 58 -3.91 -13.97 -3.01
N PHE A 59 -4.18 -13.87 -1.70
CA PHE A 59 -3.13 -13.95 -0.68
C PHE A 59 -2.41 -15.31 -0.72
N MET A 60 -3.17 -16.40 -0.71
CA MET A 60 -2.63 -17.77 -0.82
C MET A 60 -1.87 -17.99 -2.14
N GLY A 61 -2.39 -17.44 -3.24
CA GLY A 61 -1.72 -17.46 -4.54
C GLY A 61 -0.35 -16.76 -4.51
N GLY A 62 -0.26 -15.60 -3.86
CA GLY A 62 0.99 -14.86 -3.67
C GLY A 62 2.02 -15.64 -2.85
N LEU A 63 1.61 -16.28 -1.76
CA LEU A 63 2.51 -17.11 -0.95
C LEU A 63 2.98 -18.37 -1.71
N LYS A 64 2.09 -19.02 -2.47
CA LYS A 64 2.44 -20.16 -3.34
C LYS A 64 3.44 -19.76 -4.42
N ALA A 65 3.28 -18.57 -5.01
CA ALA A 65 4.22 -18.02 -5.97
C ALA A 65 5.57 -17.71 -5.32
N ALA A 66 5.58 -17.07 -4.14
CA ALA A 66 6.80 -16.76 -3.40
C ALA A 66 7.61 -18.01 -3.05
N ARG A 67 6.93 -19.10 -2.64
CA ARG A 67 7.56 -20.41 -2.35
C ARG A 67 8.37 -20.97 -3.52
N HIS A 68 7.92 -20.76 -4.76
CA HIS A 68 8.53 -21.34 -5.97
C HIS A 68 9.41 -20.35 -6.74
N ASN A 69 9.46 -19.09 -6.33
CA ASN A 69 10.16 -18.05 -7.08
C ASN A 69 11.68 -18.10 -6.80
N PRO A 70 12.53 -18.29 -7.82
CA PRO A 70 13.98 -18.30 -7.65
C PRO A 70 14.55 -16.93 -7.25
N ASN A 71 13.86 -15.84 -7.55
CA ASN A 71 14.26 -14.46 -7.17
C ASN A 71 13.92 -14.10 -5.72
N VAL A 72 13.22 -14.98 -5.00
CA VAL A 72 12.95 -14.81 -3.57
C VAL A 72 14.10 -15.44 -2.77
N THR A 73 14.42 -14.89 -1.61
CA THR A 73 15.45 -15.46 -0.73
C THR A 73 14.97 -16.76 -0.06
N ASP A 74 15.90 -17.60 0.40
CA ASP A 74 15.55 -18.82 1.14
C ASP A 74 14.67 -18.53 2.36
N SER A 75 15.03 -17.51 3.15
CA SER A 75 14.23 -17.06 4.29
C SER A 75 12.83 -16.57 3.86
N GLY A 76 12.72 -15.89 2.71
CA GLY A 76 11.43 -15.46 2.16
C GLY A 76 10.53 -16.64 1.76
N ARG A 77 11.11 -17.67 1.14
CA ARG A 77 10.40 -18.92 0.79
C ARG A 77 9.92 -19.66 2.03
N GLN A 78 10.78 -19.81 3.05
CA GLN A 78 10.43 -20.47 4.31
C GLN A 78 9.27 -19.76 5.02
N LYS A 79 9.32 -18.42 5.13
CA LYS A 79 8.23 -17.62 5.71
C LYS A 79 6.93 -17.75 4.91
N ALA A 80 7.01 -17.84 3.58
CA ALA A 80 5.82 -18.04 2.76
C ALA A 80 5.22 -19.43 2.98
N GLU A 81 6.04 -20.45 3.19
CA GLU A 81 5.60 -21.81 3.48
C GLU A 81 4.98 -21.94 4.87
N GLU A 82 5.59 -21.35 5.91
CA GLU A 82 5.05 -21.28 7.26
C GLU A 82 3.65 -20.64 7.25
N LYS A 83 3.50 -19.46 6.64
CA LYS A 83 2.20 -18.79 6.50
C LYS A 83 1.16 -19.61 5.73
N LEU A 84 1.57 -20.45 4.78
CA LEU A 84 0.66 -21.35 4.07
C LEU A 84 0.21 -22.50 4.96
N ARG A 85 1.07 -23.02 5.83
CA ARG A 85 0.77 -24.10 6.78
C ARG A 85 -0.18 -23.60 7.87
N ASP A 86 0.16 -22.50 8.53
CA ASP A 86 -0.67 -21.89 9.58
C ASP A 86 -2.12 -21.68 9.11
N ARG A 87 -2.28 -21.26 7.85
CA ARG A 87 -3.59 -20.98 7.26
C ARG A 87 -4.33 -22.23 6.78
N ASN A 88 -3.62 -23.30 6.42
CA ASN A 88 -4.22 -24.59 6.04
C ASN A 88 -4.60 -25.43 7.28
N GLU A 89 -4.00 -25.12 8.43
CA GLU A 89 -4.32 -25.73 9.73
C GLU A 89 -5.51 -25.04 10.42
N LEU A 90 -5.86 -23.83 10.01
CA LEU A 90 -7.10 -23.15 10.41
C LEU A 90 -8.23 -23.59 9.46
N PRO A 91 -9.28 -24.27 9.94
CA PRO A 91 -10.43 -24.59 9.10
C PRO A 91 -11.07 -23.28 8.60
N GLU A 92 -11.39 -23.25 7.31
CA GLU A 92 -12.20 -22.19 6.70
C GLU A 92 -13.59 -22.23 7.37
N GLU A 93 -13.92 -21.23 8.21
CA GLU A 93 -15.26 -21.04 8.80
C GLU A 93 -16.29 -20.60 7.75
#